data_AF-A0A7G2JZ71-F1
#
_entry.id   AF-A0A7G2JZ71-F1
#
_cell.length_a   1.000
_cell.length_b   1.000
_cell.length_c   1.000
_cell.angle_alpha   90.00
_cell.angle_beta   90.00
_cell.angle_gamma   90.00
#
_symmetry.space_group_name_H-M   'P 1'
#
loop_
_entity.id
_entity.type
_entity.pdbx_description
1 polymer ?
#
loop_
_entity_poly.entity_id
_entity_poly.type
_entity_poly.pdbx_seq_one_letter_code
_entity_poly.pdbx_strand_id
1 'polypeptide(L)'
;QLLNIAGTGPIFGPILGALYGPVAMLWIVIGCIFAGAVHDYFCGMLSIRHGGATMPYLAGKFLGRPVKVFINTLALVLLLLVGVVFVASPAQLMGTITMDVFGVSQGALVLGDAEAVHHSVEAGGIKVWGMDKATVVALWTAI
;
A
#
# COMPACT_ATOMS: atom_id res chain seq x y z
N GLN A 1 11.08 -0.21 14.57
CA GLN A 1 10.38 0.70 15.51
C GLN A 1 9.80 1.95 14.85
N LEU A 2 10.40 2.51 13.79
CA LEU A 2 9.85 3.68 13.06
C LEU A 2 8.67 3.37 12.10
N LEU A 3 8.52 2.11 11.68
CA LEU A 3 7.47 1.67 10.72
C LEU A 3 6.05 1.71 11.31
N ASN A 4 5.94 1.88 12.61
CA ASN A 4 4.75 1.57 13.38
C ASN A 4 3.82 2.78 13.62
N ILE A 5 4.32 3.99 13.34
CA ILE A 5 3.60 5.27 13.50
C ILE A 5 3.20 5.89 12.15
N ALA A 6 3.80 5.44 11.06
CA ALA A 6 3.58 6.05 9.76
C ALA A 6 2.59 5.19 8.98
N GLY A 7 1.58 5.84 8.39
CA GLY A 7 0.40 5.19 7.83
C GLY A 7 0.73 3.99 6.94
N THR A 8 0.00 2.90 7.14
CA THR A 8 0.12 1.63 6.39
C THR A 8 0.07 1.84 4.87
N GLY A 9 -0.78 2.73 4.35
CA GLY A 9 -0.94 2.92 2.90
C GLY A 9 0.38 3.24 2.15
N PRO A 10 1.04 4.38 2.45
CA PRO A 10 2.27 4.78 1.76
C PRO A 10 3.50 3.89 2.06
N ILE A 11 3.44 3.06 3.10
CA ILE A 11 4.57 2.25 3.57
C ILE A 11 4.54 0.83 3.02
N PHE A 12 3.38 0.17 3.09
CA PHE A 12 3.26 -1.20 2.59
C PHE A 12 3.39 -1.27 1.07
N GLY A 13 3.01 -0.21 0.34
CA GLY A 13 3.15 -0.17 -1.12
C GLY A 13 4.59 -0.40 -1.61
N PRO A 14 5.55 0.46 -1.22
CA PRO A 14 6.96 0.28 -1.60
C PRO A 14 7.59 -1.00 -1.06
N ILE A 15 7.21 -1.45 0.15
CA ILE A 15 7.74 -2.69 0.75
C ILE A 15 7.27 -3.92 -0.02
N LEU A 16 5.99 -3.99 -0.38
CA LEU A 16 5.45 -5.06 -1.21
C LEU A 16 6.06 -5.02 -2.61
N GLY A 17 6.32 -3.83 -3.16
CA GLY A 17 7.06 -3.67 -4.41
C GLY A 17 8.51 -4.15 -4.33
N ALA A 18 9.21 -3.84 -3.23
CA ALA A 18 10.60 -4.25 -3.02
C ALA A 18 10.78 -5.78 -2.92
N LEU A 19 9.74 -6.53 -2.54
CA LEU A 19 9.76 -7.99 -2.51
C LEU A 19 9.98 -8.62 -3.91
N TYR A 20 9.69 -7.88 -4.99
CA TYR A 20 9.90 -8.32 -6.37
C TYR A 20 11.32 -8.02 -6.91
N GLY A 21 12.23 -7.52 -6.06
CA GLY A 21 13.65 -7.36 -6.38
C GLY A 21 14.13 -5.91 -6.56
N PRO A 22 15.44 -5.70 -6.77
CA PRO A 22 16.06 -4.35 -6.81
C PRO A 22 15.54 -3.45 -7.93
N VAL A 23 15.12 -4.03 -9.05
CA VAL A 23 14.57 -3.30 -10.21
C VAL A 23 13.24 -2.62 -9.86
N ALA A 24 12.45 -3.21 -8.95
CA ALA A 24 11.22 -2.59 -8.47
C ALA A 24 11.49 -1.25 -7.77
N MET A 25 12.62 -1.10 -7.08
CA MET A 25 12.98 0.16 -6.41
C MET A 25 13.28 1.27 -7.41
N LEU A 26 13.92 0.95 -8.54
CA LEU A 26 14.14 1.91 -9.63
C LEU A 26 12.80 2.32 -10.26
N TRP A 27 11.92 1.35 -10.50
CA TRP A 27 10.62 1.62 -11.10
C TRP A 27 9.71 2.46 -10.19
N ILE A 28 9.76 2.23 -8.86
CA ILE A 28 9.05 3.06 -7.89
C ILE A 28 9.53 4.52 -7.96
N VAL A 29 10.85 4.76 -8.02
CA VAL A 29 11.40 6.12 -8.12
C VAL A 29 10.98 6.80 -9.43
N ILE A 30 11.11 6.09 -10.55
CA ILE A 30 10.71 6.60 -11.87
C ILE A 30 9.20 6.88 -11.90
N GLY A 31 8.38 5.98 -11.37
CA GLY A 31 6.94 6.14 -11.25
C GLY A 31 6.54 7.34 -10.38
N CYS A 32 7.23 7.56 -9.26
CA CYS A 32 6.99 8.74 -8.41
C CYS A 32 7.29 10.06 -9.14
N ILE A 33 8.30 10.11 -10.02
CA ILE A 33 8.63 11.31 -10.80
C ILE A 33 7.57 11.55 -11.87
N PHE A 34 7.28 10.54 -12.70
CA PHE A 34 6.42 10.74 -13.87
C PHE A 34 4.93 10.72 -13.55
N ALA A 35 4.47 9.82 -12.68
CA ALA A 35 3.06 9.73 -12.30
C ALA A 35 2.74 10.60 -11.08
N GLY A 36 3.62 10.61 -10.07
CA GLY A 36 3.40 11.37 -8.84
C GLY A 36 3.59 12.88 -9.03
N ALA A 37 4.81 13.30 -9.35
CA ALA A 37 5.15 14.73 -9.40
C ALA A 37 4.36 15.48 -10.48
N VAL A 38 4.13 14.86 -11.65
CA VAL A 38 3.33 15.46 -12.72
C VAL A 38 1.86 15.59 -12.29
N HIS A 39 1.27 14.55 -11.68
CA HIS A 39 -0.11 14.63 -11.19
C HIS A 39 -0.27 15.70 -10.11
N ASP A 40 0.67 15.78 -9.16
CA ASP A 40 0.62 16.79 -8.10
C ASP A 40 0.77 18.22 -8.65
N TYR A 41 1.65 18.40 -9.64
CA TYR A 41 1.79 19.67 -10.35
C TYR A 41 0.49 20.09 -11.08
N PHE A 42 -0.16 19.16 -11.79
CA PHE A 42 -1.43 19.46 -12.46
C PHE A 42 -2.54 19.80 -11.45
N CYS A 43 -2.65 19.04 -10.37
CA CYS A 43 -3.64 19.28 -9.31
C CYS A 43 -3.42 20.64 -8.63
N GLY A 44 -2.17 20.96 -8.28
CA GLY A 44 -1.80 22.24 -7.67
C GLY A 44 -2.04 23.42 -8.61
N MET A 45 -1.60 23.32 -9.86
CA MET A 45 -1.78 24.40 -10.85
C MET A 45 -3.27 24.64 -11.16
N LEU A 46 -4.07 23.57 -11.19
CA LEU A 46 -5.53 23.67 -11.38
C LEU A 46 -6.19 24.36 -10.18
N SER A 47 -5.77 24.04 -8.95
CA SER A 47 -6.28 24.64 -7.73
C SER A 47 -5.95 26.14 -7.64
N ILE A 48 -4.70 26.54 -7.91
CA ILE A 48 -4.26 27.94 -7.86
C ILE A 48 -5.02 28.81 -8.87
N ARG A 49 -5.24 28.31 -10.10
CA ARG A 49 -6.05 29.01 -11.12
C ARG A 49 -7.51 29.18 -10.74
N HIS A 50 -7.98 28.47 -9.73
CA HIS A 50 -9.37 28.50 -9.24
C HIS A 50 -9.50 29.14 -7.86
N GLY A 51 -8.51 29.92 -7.43
CA GLY A 51 -8.53 30.60 -6.12
C GLY A 51 -8.31 29.66 -4.95
N GLY A 52 -7.58 28.55 -5.13
CA GLY A 52 -7.27 27.58 -4.08
C GLY A 52 -8.42 26.61 -3.76
N ALA A 53 -9.29 26.35 -4.73
CA ALA A 53 -10.44 25.49 -4.51
C ALA A 53 -10.06 24.03 -4.20
N THR A 54 -10.89 23.37 -3.38
CA THR A 54 -10.66 21.97 -2.98
C THR A 54 -10.83 21.00 -4.15
N MET A 55 -10.03 19.93 -4.18
CA MET A 55 -10.04 18.94 -5.27
C MET A 55 -11.43 18.36 -5.60
N PRO A 56 -12.29 18.00 -4.62
CA PRO A 56 -13.66 17.53 -4.90
C PRO A 56 -14.56 18.61 -5.50
N TYR A 57 -14.36 19.87 -5.10
CA TYR A 57 -15.08 21.01 -5.67
C TYR A 57 -14.67 21.27 -7.12
N LEU A 58 -13.37 21.18 -7.38
CA LEU A 58 -12.77 21.39 -8.68
C LEU A 58 -13.21 20.32 -9.68
N ALA A 59 -13.20 19.06 -9.26
CA ALA A 59 -13.69 17.95 -10.07
C ALA A 59 -15.20 18.08 -10.38
N GLY A 60 -16.00 18.58 -9.44
CA GLY A 60 -17.41 18.88 -9.69
C GLY A 60 -17.66 20.05 -10.64
N LYS A 61 -16.77 21.05 -10.66
CA LYS A 61 -16.85 22.19 -11.58
C LYS A 61 -16.52 21.79 -13.02
N PHE A 62 -15.55 20.90 -13.20
CA PHE A 62 -15.05 20.51 -14.52
C PHE A 62 -15.72 19.27 -15.13
N LEU A 63 -16.11 18.29 -14.32
CA LEU A 63 -16.72 17.03 -14.80
C LEU A 63 -18.24 16.93 -14.52
N GLY A 64 -18.82 17.93 -13.86
CA GLY A 64 -20.26 18.02 -13.61
C GLY A 64 -20.73 17.37 -12.31
N ARG A 65 -22.05 17.49 -12.07
CA ARG A 65 -22.74 17.01 -10.85
C ARG A 65 -22.54 15.53 -10.51
N PRO A 66 -22.63 14.55 -11.44
CA PRO A 66 -22.51 13.13 -11.07
C PRO A 66 -21.09 12.79 -10.58
N VAL A 67 -20.06 13.36 -11.20
CA VAL A 67 -18.66 13.12 -10.82
C VAL A 67 -18.34 13.78 -9.48
N LYS A 68 -18.94 14.93 -9.17
CA LYS A 68 -18.83 15.57 -7.85
C LYS A 68 -19.28 14.64 -6.73
N VAL A 69 -20.44 14.00 -6.90
CA VAL A 69 -21.00 13.10 -5.89
C VAL A 69 -20.12 11.86 -5.75
N PHE A 70 -19.68 11.27 -6.87
CA PHE A 70 -18.78 10.13 -6.86
C PHE A 70 -17.47 10.40 -6.09
N ILE A 71 -16.78 11.50 -6.40
CA ILE A 71 -15.52 11.85 -5.73
C ILE A 71 -15.73 12.17 -4.26
N ASN A 72 -16.84 12.83 -3.90
CA ASN A 72 -17.14 13.14 -2.51
C ASN A 72 -17.46 11.87 -1.71
N THR A 73 -18.20 10.92 -2.29
CA THR A 73 -18.47 9.61 -1.67
C THR A 73 -17.18 8.79 -1.54
N LEU A 74 -16.34 8.76 -2.59
CA LEU A 74 -15.06 8.07 -2.55
C LEU A 74 -14.15 8.69 -1.48
N ALA A 75 -14.03 10.02 -1.43
CA ALA A 75 -13.25 10.71 -0.40
C ALA A 75 -13.76 10.42 1.02
N LEU A 76 -15.08 10.36 1.23
CA LEU A 76 -15.69 9.99 2.50
C LEU A 76 -15.30 8.56 2.92
N VAL A 77 -15.41 7.60 2.00
CA VAL A 77 -15.05 6.20 2.26
C VAL A 77 -13.56 6.07 2.54
N LEU A 78 -12.70 6.75 1.77
CA LEU A 78 -11.26 6.77 1.99
C LEU A 78 -10.91 7.41 3.34
N LEU A 79 -11.55 8.52 3.71
CA LEU A 79 -11.35 9.16 5.02
C LEU A 79 -11.77 8.23 6.16
N LEU A 80 -12.87 7.49 6.01
CA LEU A 80 -13.29 6.49 7.00
C LEU A 80 -12.29 5.34 7.09
N LEU A 81 -11.86 4.78 5.95
CA LEU A 81 -10.87 3.69 5.90
C LEU A 81 -9.57 4.11 6.61
N VAL A 82 -9.08 5.31 6.30
CA VAL A 82 -7.89 5.89 6.92
C VAL A 82 -8.10 6.05 8.43
N GLY A 83 -9.25 6.58 8.87
CA GLY A 83 -9.59 6.71 10.29
C GLY A 83 -9.59 5.37 11.03
N VAL A 84 -10.19 4.32 10.45
CA VAL A 84 -10.20 2.96 11.04
C VAL A 84 -8.79 2.40 11.15
N VAL A 85 -7.99 2.54 10.09
CA VAL A 85 -6.60 2.07 10.05
C VAL A 85 -5.74 2.78 11.09
N PHE A 86 -5.88 4.09 11.25
CA PHE A 86 -5.15 4.85 12.27
C PHE A 86 -5.49 4.46 13.70
N VAL A 87 -6.70 3.95 13.96
CA VAL A 87 -7.09 3.43 15.30
C VAL A 87 -6.65 1.98 15.47
N ALA A 88 -6.73 1.18 14.41
CA ALA A 88 -6.36 -0.24 14.45
C ALA A 88 -4.85 -0.44 14.67
N SER A 89 -3.99 0.40 14.07
CA SER A 89 -2.53 0.24 14.20
C SER A 89 -2.03 0.39 15.65
N PRO A 90 -2.40 1.43 16.43
CA PRO A 90 -2.07 1.51 17.86
C PRO A 90 -2.68 0.39 18.69
N ALA A 91 -3.92 -0.02 18.39
CA ALA A 91 -4.61 -1.08 19.12
C ALA A 91 -3.89 -2.43 19.01
N GLN A 92 -3.37 -2.76 17.82
CA GLN A 92 -2.58 -3.99 17.61
C GLN A 92 -1.30 -3.98 18.44
N LEU A 93 -0.62 -2.84 18.55
CA LEU A 93 0.58 -2.71 19.37
C LEU A 93 0.32 -2.82 20.85
N MET A 94 -0.75 -2.18 21.32
CA MET A 94 -1.18 -2.32 22.70
C MET A 94 -1.52 -3.78 23.00
N GLY A 95 -2.13 -4.50 22.07
CA GLY A 95 -2.36 -5.94 22.14
C GLY A 95 -1.06 -6.74 22.29
N THR A 96 -0.07 -6.51 21.43
CA THR A 96 1.24 -7.19 21.50
C THR A 96 1.96 -6.93 22.83
N ILE A 97 1.98 -5.67 23.29
CA ILE A 97 2.63 -5.30 24.56
C ILE A 97 1.88 -5.90 25.76
N THR A 98 0.54 -5.92 25.71
CA THR A 98 -0.29 -6.53 26.76
C THR A 98 -0.02 -8.05 26.85
N MET A 99 0.05 -8.74 25.72
CA MET A 99 0.35 -10.18 25.68
C MET A 99 1.76 -10.51 26.19
N ASP A 100 2.75 -9.65 25.91
CA ASP A 100 4.11 -9.76 26.46
C ASP A 100 4.16 -9.51 27.98
N VAL A 101 3.43 -8.49 28.47
CA VAL A 101 3.41 -8.09 29.89
C VAL A 101 2.61 -9.07 30.77
N PHE A 102 1.50 -9.62 30.25
CA PHE A 102 0.69 -10.59 30.99
C PHE A 102 1.22 -12.03 30.95
N GLY A 103 2.38 -12.27 30.32
CA GLY A 103 3.15 -13.49 30.51
C GLY A 103 2.44 -14.77 30.04
N VAL A 104 1.84 -14.77 28.84
CA VAL A 104 1.59 -16.02 28.11
C VAL A 104 2.92 -16.49 27.50
N SER A 105 3.87 -16.85 28.37
CA SER A 105 4.94 -17.77 28.03
C SER A 105 4.49 -19.15 28.45
N GLN A 106 3.84 -19.86 27.53
CA GLN A 106 4.04 -21.30 27.34
C GLN A 106 3.19 -21.81 26.18
N GLY A 107 3.86 -22.46 25.23
CA GLY A 107 3.21 -23.42 24.34
C GLY A 107 3.09 -22.93 22.90
N ALA A 108 4.19 -23.01 22.17
CA ALA A 108 4.20 -23.78 20.92
C ALA A 108 2.90 -23.74 20.11
N LEU A 109 2.50 -22.58 19.61
CA LEU A 109 1.66 -22.52 18.42
C LEU A 109 2.59 -22.51 17.21
N VAL A 110 3.14 -23.70 16.98
CA VAL A 110 3.64 -24.25 15.71
C VAL A 110 4.19 -23.19 14.73
N LEU A 111 5.37 -22.65 15.04
CA LEU A 111 6.32 -22.16 14.02
C LEU A 111 7.06 -23.33 13.33
N GLY A 112 6.45 -24.53 13.30
CA GLY A 112 6.86 -25.65 12.46
C GLY A 112 6.20 -25.62 11.08
N ASP A 113 5.13 -24.83 10.91
CA ASP A 113 4.41 -24.74 9.65
C ASP A 113 4.86 -23.54 8.80
N ALA A 114 5.60 -22.56 9.31
CA ALA A 114 6.01 -21.40 8.51
C ALA A 114 7.13 -21.75 7.49
N GLU A 115 8.11 -22.56 7.91
CA GLU A 115 9.17 -23.08 7.04
C GLU A 115 8.64 -24.19 6.11
N ALA A 116 7.72 -25.03 6.61
CA ALA A 116 6.98 -25.99 5.78
C ALA A 116 6.03 -25.32 4.78
N VAL A 117 5.42 -24.17 5.11
CA VAL A 117 4.58 -23.36 4.21
C VAL A 117 5.44 -22.56 3.22
N HIS A 118 6.64 -22.12 3.57
CA HIS A 118 7.60 -21.58 2.59
C HIS A 118 8.00 -22.63 1.55
N HIS A 119 8.28 -23.88 1.96
CA HIS A 119 8.48 -24.99 1.03
C HIS A 119 7.20 -25.40 0.27
N SER A 120 6.00 -25.16 0.83
CA SER A 120 4.71 -25.38 0.14
C SER A 120 4.39 -24.31 -0.89
N VAL A 121 4.82 -23.06 -0.67
CA VAL A 121 4.66 -21.93 -1.59
C VAL A 121 5.74 -21.95 -2.68
N GLU A 122 6.92 -22.48 -2.39
CA GLU A 122 7.97 -22.74 -3.38
C GLU A 122 7.66 -24.00 -4.23
N ALA A 123 7.00 -25.01 -3.65
CA ALA A 123 6.46 -26.17 -4.38
C ALA A 123 5.18 -25.84 -5.17
N GLY A 124 4.53 -24.71 -4.88
CA GLY A 124 3.42 -24.18 -5.64
C GLY A 124 3.91 -23.65 -6.99
N GLY A 125 4.06 -24.55 -7.97
CA GLY A 125 4.35 -24.25 -9.37
C GLY A 125 3.25 -23.43 -10.04
N ILE A 126 3.05 -22.20 -9.57
CA ILE A 126 2.16 -21.22 -10.17
C ILE A 126 2.87 -20.72 -11.43
N LYS A 127 2.59 -21.42 -12.55
CA LYS A 127 3.07 -21.03 -13.87
C LYS A 127 2.24 -19.88 -14.39
N VAL A 128 2.73 -18.66 -14.18
CA VAL A 128 2.14 -17.46 -14.79
C VAL A 128 2.63 -17.40 -16.24
N TRP A 129 1.69 -17.44 -17.20
CA TRP A 129 2.00 -17.54 -18.63
C TRP A 129 2.85 -18.76 -19.04
N GLY A 130 2.74 -19.87 -18.31
CA GLY A 130 3.52 -21.08 -18.60
C GLY A 130 4.99 -21.03 -18.17
N MET A 131 5.45 -19.93 -17.56
CA MET A 131 6.82 -19.75 -17.08
C MET A 131 6.92 -19.95 -15.56
N ASP A 132 8.07 -20.43 -15.11
CA ASP A 132 8.38 -20.62 -13.70
C ASP A 132 8.60 -19.28 -12.98
N LYS A 133 8.31 -19.21 -11.67
CA LYS A 133 8.37 -17.95 -10.89
C LYS A 133 9.74 -17.30 -10.98
N ALA A 134 10.80 -18.12 -10.96
CA ALA A 134 12.18 -17.68 -11.11
C ALA A 134 12.45 -17.06 -12.49
N THR A 135 11.90 -17.63 -13.57
CA THR A 135 12.06 -17.11 -14.92
C THR A 135 11.31 -15.80 -15.12
N VAL A 136 10.09 -15.69 -14.56
CA VAL A 136 9.30 -14.45 -14.62
C VAL A 136 10.02 -13.34 -13.86
N VAL A 137 10.51 -13.60 -12.66
CA VAL A 137 11.29 -12.62 -11.88
C VAL A 137 12.57 -12.26 -12.63
N ALA A 138 13.30 -13.23 -13.17
CA ALA A 138 14.54 -12.98 -13.91
C ALA A 138 14.31 -12.12 -15.17
N LEU A 139 13.27 -12.41 -15.97
CA LEU A 139 12.87 -11.60 -17.11
C LEU A 139 12.46 -10.19 -16.67
N TRP A 140 11.66 -10.10 -15.61
CA TRP A 140 11.17 -8.82 -15.09
C TRP A 140 12.28 -7.96 -14.49
N THR A 141 13.33 -8.57 -13.93
CA THR A 141 14.53 -7.87 -13.48
C THR A 141 15.55 -7.60 -14.59
N ALA A 142 15.40 -8.21 -15.76
CA ALA A 142 16.30 -8.03 -16.91
C ALA A 142 15.77 -6.99 -17.92
N ILE A 143 14.48 -6.69 -17.89
CA ILE A 143 13.83 -5.56 -18.60
C ILE A 143 14.08 -4.26 -17.83
#